data_AF-A0A3B0M6U3-F1
#
_entry.id   AF-A0A3B0M6U3-F1
#
_cell.length_a   1.000
_cell.length_b   1.000
_cell.length_c   1.000
_cell.angle_alpha   90.00
_cell.angle_beta   90.00
_cell.angle_gamma   90.00
#
_symmetry.space_group_name_H-M   'P 1'
#
loop_
_entity.id
_entity.type
_entity.pdbx_description
1 polymer ?
#
loop_
_entity_poly.entity_id
_entity_poly.type
_entity_poly.pdbx_seq_one_letter_code
_entity_poly.pdbx_strand_id
1 'polypeptide(L)'
;MTRFTSKLLVPFTLLMIAAGLWQVGGPGQARMEQRDDRRMQDLQNLAAYLICDAREAPQAHCGTQPRQTDRFTQEPFTISETQVCANFEQPERIAELFGAQVSNGCLALK
;
A
#
# COMPACT_ATOMS: atom_id res chain seq x y z
N MET A 1 2.74 -40.17 -37.52
CA MET A 1 3.83 -39.36 -36.94
C MET A 1 3.24 -38.10 -36.30
N THR A 2 2.80 -38.12 -35.04
CA THR A 2 2.15 -36.95 -34.39
C THR A 2 2.40 -36.89 -32.87
N ARG A 3 3.54 -37.38 -32.38
CA ARG A 3 3.91 -37.30 -30.94
C ARG A 3 4.83 -36.13 -30.57
N PHE A 4 5.28 -35.33 -31.55
CA PHE A 4 6.28 -34.26 -31.33
C PHE A 4 5.68 -32.91 -30.92
N THR A 5 4.46 -32.59 -31.36
CA THR A 5 3.81 -31.29 -31.11
C THR A 5 3.41 -31.09 -29.64
N SER A 6 2.96 -32.14 -28.95
CA SER A 6 2.51 -32.02 -27.55
C SER A 6 3.65 -31.76 -26.56
N LYS A 7 4.87 -32.24 -26.84
CA LYS A 7 6.03 -32.05 -25.94
C LYS A 7 6.58 -30.63 -25.96
N LEU A 8 6.39 -29.90 -27.06
CA LEU A 8 6.80 -28.50 -27.21
C LEU A 8 5.74 -27.51 -26.74
N LEU A 9 4.46 -27.90 -26.76
CA LEU A 9 3.36 -27.05 -26.32
C LEU A 9 3.42 -26.72 -24.83
N VAL A 10 3.67 -27.72 -23.97
CA VAL A 10 3.73 -27.51 -22.51
C VAL A 10 4.79 -26.48 -22.12
N PRO A 11 6.09 -26.61 -22.49
CA PRO A 11 7.09 -25.62 -22.12
C PRO A 11 6.79 -24.25 -22.74
N PHE A 12 6.27 -24.19 -23.97
CA PHE A 12 5.88 -22.94 -24.60
C PHE A 12 4.74 -22.23 -23.85
N THR A 13 3.70 -22.97 -23.44
CA THR A 13 2.60 -22.41 -22.64
C THR A 13 3.07 -21.89 -21.28
N LEU A 14 3.96 -22.63 -20.60
CA LEU A 14 4.53 -22.19 -19.34
C LEU A 14 5.36 -20.91 -19.51
N LEU A 15 6.11 -20.81 -20.60
CA LEU A 15 6.91 -19.63 -20.93
C LEU A 15 6.01 -18.41 -21.21
N MET A 16 4.91 -18.60 -21.95
CA MET A 16 3.94 -17.54 -22.21
C MET A 16 3.21 -17.09 -20.93
N ILE A 17 2.85 -18.01 -20.04
CA ILE A 17 2.25 -17.68 -18.74
C ILE A 17 3.25 -16.91 -17.87
N ALA A 18 4.50 -17.36 -17.80
CA ALA A 18 5.55 -16.67 -17.04
C ALA A 18 5.81 -15.26 -17.57
N ALA A 19 5.87 -15.10 -18.89
CA ALA A 19 6.03 -13.79 -19.52
C ALA A 19 4.84 -12.86 -19.20
N GLY A 20 3.61 -13.37 -19.28
CA GLY A 20 2.42 -12.62 -18.90
C GLY A 20 2.46 -12.17 -17.44
N LEU A 21 2.73 -13.08 -16.51
CA LEU A 21 2.84 -12.77 -15.08
C LEU A 21 3.96 -11.77 -14.77
N TRP A 22 5.05 -11.79 -15.53
CA TRP A 22 6.12 -10.81 -15.36
C TRP A 22 5.70 -9.41 -15.84
N GLN A 23 4.91 -9.33 -16.90
CA GLN A 23 4.43 -8.06 -17.47
C GLN A 23 3.40 -7.37 -16.58
N VAL A 24 2.41 -8.10 -16.04
CA VAL A 24 1.34 -7.51 -15.20
C VAL A 24 1.63 -7.51 -13.70
N GLY A 25 2.66 -8.23 -13.28
CA GLY A 25 2.91 -8.48 -11.86
C GLY A 25 2.28 -9.78 -11.37
N GLY A 26 3.05 -10.51 -10.57
CA GLY A 26 2.61 -11.78 -10.00
C GLY A 26 1.60 -11.60 -8.85
N PRO A 27 1.00 -12.71 -8.37
CA PRO A 27 0.09 -12.68 -7.21
C PRO A 27 0.76 -12.12 -5.94
N GLY A 28 2.09 -12.17 -5.85
CA GLY A 28 2.85 -11.51 -4.78
C GLY A 28 2.68 -9.99 -4.80
N GLN A 29 2.84 -9.37 -5.97
CA GLN A 29 2.69 -7.93 -6.16
C GLN A 29 1.27 -7.47 -5.81
N ALA A 30 0.24 -8.17 -6.31
CA ALA A 30 -1.15 -7.83 -6.00
C ALA A 30 -1.43 -7.81 -4.47
N ARG A 31 -0.78 -8.69 -3.70
CA ARG A 31 -0.91 -8.68 -2.23
C ARG A 31 -0.18 -7.50 -1.59
N MET A 32 0.98 -7.12 -2.12
CA MET A 32 1.72 -5.94 -1.66
C MET A 32 0.90 -4.67 -1.90
N GLU A 33 0.33 -4.52 -3.09
CA GLU A 33 -0.56 -3.40 -3.45
C GLU A 33 -1.75 -3.31 -2.50
N GLN A 34 -2.44 -4.42 -2.27
CA GLN A 34 -3.57 -4.46 -1.34
C GLN A 34 -3.17 -4.08 0.08
N ARG A 35 -1.98 -4.47 0.55
CA ARG A 35 -1.50 -4.06 1.88
C ARG A 35 -1.18 -2.57 1.92
N ASP A 36 -0.51 -2.05 0.91
CA ASP A 36 -0.19 -0.63 0.83
C ASP A 36 -1.44 0.26 0.71
N ASP A 37 -2.47 -0.17 -0.03
CA ASP A 37 -3.74 0.54 -0.10
C ASP A 37 -4.41 0.62 1.28
N ARG A 38 -4.33 -0.45 2.08
CA ARG A 38 -4.83 -0.46 3.46
C ARG A 38 -3.97 0.39 4.39
N ARG A 39 -2.64 0.38 4.23
CA ARG A 39 -1.73 1.28 4.97
C ARG A 39 -2.06 2.73 4.68
N MET A 40 -2.29 3.09 3.42
CA MET A 40 -2.64 4.43 3.00
C MET A 40 -3.97 4.88 3.62
N GLN A 41 -4.97 4.01 3.63
CA GLN A 41 -6.25 4.27 4.28
C GLN A 41 -6.09 4.47 5.80
N ASP A 42 -5.31 3.63 6.47
CA ASP A 42 -5.01 3.76 7.90
C ASP A 42 -4.26 5.08 8.18
N LEU A 43 -3.31 5.48 7.32
CA LEU A 43 -2.57 6.76 7.42
C LEU A 43 -3.47 7.98 7.27
N GLN A 44 -4.39 7.97 6.30
CA GLN A 44 -5.33 9.07 6.06
C GLN A 44 -6.28 9.25 7.25
N ASN A 45 -6.80 8.15 7.80
CA ASN A 45 -7.65 8.18 8.98
C ASN A 45 -6.91 8.75 10.20
N LEU A 46 -5.67 8.30 10.40
CA LEU A 46 -4.82 8.80 11.48
C LEU A 46 -4.49 10.29 11.31
N ALA A 47 -4.13 10.72 10.10
CA ALA A 47 -3.87 12.13 9.80
C ALA A 47 -5.10 13.00 10.09
N ALA A 48 -6.28 12.59 9.63
CA ALA A 48 -7.53 13.32 9.87
C ALA A 48 -7.85 13.42 11.37
N TYR A 49 -7.64 12.34 12.12
CA TYR A 49 -7.80 12.35 13.58
C TYR A 49 -6.83 13.33 14.25
N LEU A 50 -5.54 13.28 13.92
CA LEU A 50 -4.52 14.15 14.51
C LEU A 50 -4.77 15.63 14.19
N ILE A 51 -5.18 15.95 12.96
CA ILE A 51 -5.54 17.33 12.57
C ILE A 51 -6.76 17.81 13.37
N CYS A 52 -7.75 16.94 13.60
CA CYS A 52 -8.92 17.29 14.41
C CYS A 52 -8.56 17.51 15.88
N ASP A 53 -7.78 16.60 16.46
CA ASP A 53 -7.34 16.64 17.86
C ASP A 53 -6.47 17.88 18.14
N ALA A 54 -5.60 18.25 17.19
CA ALA A 54 -4.77 19.45 17.28
C ALA A 54 -5.56 20.77 17.28
N ARG A 55 -6.83 20.76 16.83
CA ARG A 55 -7.72 21.93 16.88
C ARG A 55 -8.44 22.09 18.22
N GLU A 56 -8.02 21.34 19.25
CA GLU A 56 -8.64 21.29 20.58
C GLU A 56 -10.14 20.99 20.53
N ALA A 57 -10.57 20.26 19.50
CA ALA A 57 -11.93 19.76 19.42
C ALA A 57 -12.12 18.68 20.50
N PRO A 58 -13.28 18.61 21.17
CA PRO A 58 -13.54 17.53 22.11
C PRO A 58 -13.40 16.19 21.38
N GLN A 59 -12.70 15.21 21.95
CA GLN A 59 -12.44 13.90 21.31
C GLN A 59 -13.69 13.23 20.74
N ALA A 60 -14.86 13.43 21.38
CA ALA A 60 -16.15 12.97 20.88
C ALA A 60 -16.50 13.48 19.47
N HIS A 61 -15.94 14.61 19.02
CA HIS A 61 -16.13 15.21 17.71
C HIS A 61 -15.14 14.69 16.65
N CYS A 62 -13.97 14.18 17.07
CA CYS A 62 -12.97 13.59 16.17
C CYS A 62 -13.22 12.09 15.88
N GLY A 63 -14.21 11.50 16.56
CA GLY A 63 -14.59 10.10 16.40
C GLY A 63 -13.69 9.16 17.20
N THR A 64 -13.67 7.88 16.80
CA THR A 64 -12.85 6.86 17.48
C THR A 64 -11.38 6.99 17.08
N GLN A 65 -10.49 6.92 18.06
CA GLN A 65 -9.04 6.93 17.83
C GLN A 65 -8.63 5.81 16.84
N PRO A 66 -8.02 6.15 15.70
CA PRO A 66 -7.53 5.17 14.73
C PRO A 66 -6.35 4.36 15.27
N ARG A 67 -6.02 3.27 14.57
CA ARG A 67 -4.80 2.50 14.83
C ARG A 67 -3.56 3.36 14.57
N GLN A 68 -2.62 3.32 15.51
CA GLN A 68 -1.31 3.96 15.39
C GLN A 68 -0.19 2.99 14.97
N THR A 69 -0.56 1.73 14.70
CA THR A 69 0.36 0.68 14.24
C THR A 69 -0.11 0.12 12.91
N ASP A 70 0.85 -0.25 12.07
CA ASP A 70 0.60 -1.00 10.85
C ASP A 70 0.04 -2.38 11.21
N ARG A 71 -1.12 -2.73 10.66
CA ARG A 71 -1.78 -4.01 10.92
C ARG A 71 -1.02 -5.24 10.41
N PHE A 72 -0.11 -5.07 9.45
CA PHE A 72 0.61 -6.16 8.80
C PHE A 72 1.97 -6.42 9.46
N THR A 73 2.68 -5.36 9.88
CA THR A 73 3.99 -5.48 10.54
C THR A 73 3.92 -5.31 12.06
N GLN A 74 2.82 -4.75 12.58
CA GLN A 74 2.66 -4.32 13.98
C GLN A 74 3.60 -3.19 14.40
N GLU A 75 4.36 -2.62 13.47
CA GLU A 75 5.24 -1.48 13.74
C GLU A 75 4.43 -0.19 13.90
N PRO A 76 4.82 0.72 14.82
CA PRO A 76 4.16 2.01 14.96
C PRO A 76 4.41 2.88 13.72
N PHE A 77 3.40 3.67 13.34
CA PHE A 77 3.58 4.74 12.37
C PHE A 77 4.51 5.81 12.94
N THR A 78 5.32 6.43 12.09
CA THR A 78 6.18 7.54 12.52
C THR A 78 5.34 8.81 12.52
N ILE A 79 5.11 9.39 13.69
CA ILE A 79 4.32 10.60 13.87
C ILE A 79 5.25 11.73 14.30
N SER A 80 5.18 12.87 13.63
CA SER A 80 5.80 14.13 14.05
C SER A 80 4.73 15.22 14.14
N GLU A 81 5.14 16.43 14.54
CA GLU A 81 4.24 17.59 14.62
C GLU A 81 3.60 17.96 13.28
N THR A 82 4.27 17.63 12.17
CA THR A 82 3.88 18.11 10.83
C THR A 82 3.51 16.99 9.86
N GLN A 83 3.76 15.73 10.21
CA GLN A 83 3.53 14.61 9.31
C GLN A 83 3.31 13.29 10.03
N VAL A 84 2.66 12.36 9.33
CA VAL A 84 2.53 10.95 9.71
C VAL A 84 2.99 10.07 8.57
N CYS A 85 3.83 9.07 8.85
CA CYS A 85 4.52 8.27 7.85
C CYS A 85 4.34 6.76 8.07
N ALA A 86 4.33 6.01 6.97
CA ALA A 86 4.39 4.55 6.96
C ALA A 86 5.46 4.01 6.01
N ASN A 87 5.88 2.77 6.26
CA ASN A 87 6.76 2.01 5.39
C ASN A 87 5.92 1.22 4.38
N PHE A 88 5.82 1.73 3.16
CA PHE A 88 5.15 1.06 2.05
C PHE A 88 6.05 0.02 1.39
N GLU A 89 5.46 -1.07 0.91
CA GLU A 89 6.19 -2.12 0.19
C GLU A 89 6.50 -1.72 -1.25
N GLN A 90 5.67 -0.85 -1.84
CA GLN A 90 5.85 -0.27 -3.17
C GLN A 90 5.77 1.27 -3.11
N PRO A 91 6.82 1.93 -2.61
CA PRO A 91 6.81 3.38 -2.42
C PRO A 91 6.66 4.15 -3.74
N GLU A 92 7.17 3.62 -4.85
CA GLU A 92 7.06 4.24 -6.19
C GLU A 92 5.59 4.30 -6.65
N ARG A 93 4.85 3.20 -6.46
CA ARG A 93 3.42 3.14 -6.79
C ARG A 93 2.61 4.14 -5.96
N ILE A 94 2.94 4.27 -4.68
CA ILE A 94 2.25 5.22 -3.80
C ILE A 94 2.55 6.65 -4.21
N ALA A 95 3.80 6.96 -4.57
CA ALA A 95 4.16 8.27 -5.12
C ALA A 95 3.43 8.57 -6.44
N GLU A 96 3.24 7.58 -7.31
CA GLU A 96 2.48 7.73 -8.56
C GLU A 96 0.98 8.01 -8.29
N LEU A 97 0.36 7.26 -7.38
CA LEU A 97 -1.07 7.37 -7.09
C LEU A 97 -1.43 8.58 -6.23
N PHE A 98 -0.55 8.96 -5.30
CA PHE A 98 -0.86 9.93 -4.24
C PHE A 98 0.18 11.05 -4.13
N GLY A 99 1.07 11.26 -5.10
CA GLY A 99 2.22 12.16 -4.98
C GLY A 99 1.89 13.62 -4.62
N ALA A 100 0.67 14.09 -4.84
CA ALA A 100 0.23 15.41 -4.39
C ALA A 100 -0.04 15.49 -2.88
N GLN A 101 -0.30 14.34 -2.23
CA GLN A 101 -0.68 14.22 -0.82
C GLN A 101 0.45 13.57 -0.01
N VAL A 102 1.16 12.62 -0.61
CA VAL A 102 2.18 11.78 0.04
C VAL A 102 3.56 12.09 -0.50
N SER A 103 4.48 12.45 0.40
CA SER A 103 5.90 12.67 0.09
C SER A 103 6.74 11.69 0.89
N ASN A 104 7.53 10.84 0.22
CA ASN A 104 8.38 9.83 0.86
C ASN A 104 7.63 8.93 1.87
N GLY A 105 6.38 8.56 1.57
CA GLY A 105 5.54 7.75 2.46
C GLY A 105 4.90 8.50 3.63
N CYS A 106 5.00 9.83 3.65
CA CYS A 106 4.44 10.69 4.69
C CYS A 106 3.26 11.54 4.17
N LEU A 107 2.22 11.66 4.99
CA LEU A 107 1.15 12.67 4.84
C LEU A 107 1.43 13.87 5.75
N ALA A 108 1.19 15.07 5.25
CA ALA A 108 1.30 16.29 6.06
C ALA A 108 0.06 16.50 6.96
N LEU A 109 0.29 17.01 8.17
CA LEU A 109 -0.72 17.33 9.19
C LEU A 109 -1.07 18.83 9.20
N LYS A 110 -1.43 19.40 8.05
CA LYS A 110 -1.76 20.84 7.93
C LYS A 110 -3.23 21.08 7.58
#